data_AF-A0AAV5LNL5-F1
#
_entry.id   AF-A0AAV5LNL5-F1
#
_cell.length_a   1.000
_cell.length_b   1.000
_cell.length_c   1.000
_cell.angle_alpha   90.00
_cell.angle_beta   90.00
_cell.angle_gamma   90.00
#
_symmetry.space_group_name_H-M   'P 1'
#
loop_
_entity.id
_entity.type
_entity.pdbx_description
1 polymer ?
#
loop_
_entity_poly.entity_id
_entity_poly.type
_entity_poly.pdbx_seq_one_letter_code
_entity_poly.pdbx_strand_id
1 'polypeptide(L)' 'MGLEEEFGISVEEESAQSIATVQDAADLIEKLIEKKDA' A
#
# COMPACT_ATOMS: atom_id res chain seq x y z
N MET A 1 -4.34 3.38 9.32
CA MET A 1 -5.44 2.50 9.79
C MET A 1 -6.49 2.13 8.75
N GLY A 2 -6.77 2.90 7.67
CA GLY A 2 -7.78 2.49 6.68
C GLY A 2 -7.31 1.35 5.75
N LEU A 3 -6.30 1.62 4.91
CA LEU A 3 -5.81 0.66 3.92
C LEU A 3 -5.03 -0.51 4.54
N GLU A 4 -4.28 -0.24 5.60
CA GLU A 4 -3.44 -1.25 6.26
C GLU A 4 -4.28 -2.35 6.93
N GLU A 5 -5.42 -1.97 7.48
CA GLU A 5 -6.33 -2.89 8.18
C GLU A 5 -7.26 -3.60 7.18
N GLU A 6 -7.73 -2.90 6.14
CA GLU A 6 -8.58 -3.48 5.08
C GLU A 6 -7.84 -4.49 4.21
N PHE A 7 -6.59 -4.20 3.84
CA PHE A 7 -5.77 -5.05 2.96
C PHE A 7 -4.73 -5.88 3.71
N GLY A 8 -4.61 -5.70 5.03
CA GLY A 8 -3.62 -6.41 5.85
C GLY A 8 -2.18 -6.13 5.41
N ILE A 9 -1.90 -4.94 4.89
CA ILE A 9 -0.58 -4.48 4.43
C ILE A 9 0.02 -3.52 5.46
N SER A 10 1.35 -3.41 5.48
CA SER A 10 2.05 -2.37 6.24
C SER A 10 2.66 -1.40 5.25
N VAL A 11 2.28 -0.13 5.32
CA VAL A 11 2.83 0.93 4.47
C VAL A 11 3.75 1.80 5.34
N GLU A 12 4.99 2.01 4.89
CA GLU A 12 5.90 2.92 5.58
C GLU A 12 5.45 4.39 5.39
N GLU A 13 5.60 5.24 6.40
CA GLU A 13 5.15 6.65 6.33
C GLU A 13 5.74 7.40 5.13
N GLU A 14 7.02 7.17 4.81
CA GLU A 14 7.69 7.79 3.65
C GLU A 14 7.08 7.36 2.31
N SER A 15 6.68 6.08 2.22
CA SER A 15 5.98 5.55 1.05
C SER A 15 4.57 6.16 0.94
N ALA A 16 3.89 6.36 2.07
CA ALA A 16 2.57 7.01 2.10
C ALA A 16 2.64 8.48 1.65
N GLN A 17 3.70 9.22 2.01
CA GLN A 17 3.91 10.59 1.55
C GLN A 17 4.18 10.71 0.04
N SER A 18 4.61 9.62 -0.59
CA SER A 18 4.88 9.56 -2.03
C SER A 18 3.62 9.28 -2.87
N ILE A 19 2.50 8.92 -2.23
CA ILE A 19 1.21 8.68 -2.89
C ILE A 19 0.58 10.02 -3.25
N ALA A 20 0.59 10.38 -4.53
CA ALA A 20 -0.01 11.62 -5.03
C ALA A 20 -1.40 11.38 -5.65
N THR A 21 -1.63 10.18 -6.17
CA THR A 21 -2.85 9.82 -6.88
C THR A 21 -3.47 8.52 -6.35
N VAL A 22 -4.75 8.32 -6.67
CA VAL A 22 -5.46 7.07 -6.38
C VAL A 22 -4.82 5.87 -7.10
N GLN A 23 -4.19 6.11 -8.26
CA GLN A 23 -3.45 5.09 -9.00
C GLN A 23 -2.18 4.67 -8.24
N ASP A 24 -1.41 5.63 -7.72
CA ASP A 24 -0.20 5.34 -6.95
C ASP A 24 -0.51 4.49 -5.70
N ALA A 25 -1.64 4.78 -5.04
CA ALA A 25 -2.12 3.98 -3.93
C ALA A 25 -2.47 2.55 -4.34
N ALA A 26 -3.19 2.38 -5.47
CA ALA A 26 -3.55 1.07 -5.99
C ALA A 26 -2.31 0.23 -6.35
N ASP A 27 -1.34 0.83 -7.05
CA ASP A 27 -0.08 0.18 -7.44
C ASP A 27 0.75 -0.23 -6.21
N LEU A 28 0.74 0.58 -5.15
CA LEU A 28 1.43 0.26 -3.89
C LEU A 28 0.78 -0.92 -3.18
N ILE A 29 -0.55 -0.95 -3.13
CA ILE A 29 -1.31 -2.04 -2.51
C ILE A 29 -1.03 -3.36 -3.24
N GLU A 30 -1.08 -3.36 -4.57
CA GLU A 30 -0.85 -4.55 -5.40
C GLU A 30 0.57 -5.12 -5.16
N LYS A 31 1.60 -4.25 -5.18
CA LYS A 31 2.99 -4.66 -4.88
C LYS A 31 3.18 -5.23 -3.48
N LEU A 32 2.47 -4.69 -2.48
CA LEU A 32 2.58 -5.15 -1.10
C LEU A 32 1.87 -6.48 -0.89
N ILE A 33 0.75 -6.71 -1.59
CA ILE A 33 0.05 -8.00 -1.59
C ILE A 33 0.87 -9.07 -2.32
N GLU A 34 1.40 -8.77 -3.51
CA GLU A 34 2.27 -9.70 -4.25
C GLU A 34 3.50 -10.13 -3.43
N LYS A 35 4.09 -9.21 -2.65
CA LYS A 35 5.20 -9.53 -1.74
C LYS A 35 4.80 -10.38 -0.54
N LYS A 36 3.52 -10.38 -0.16
CA LYS A 36 3.01 -11.11 1.01
C LYS A 36 2.68 -12.57 0.67
N ASP A 37 2.28 -12.83 -0.57
CA ASP A 37 1.93 -14.16 -1.08
C ASP A 37 3.13 -14.92 -1.70
N ALA A 38 4.33 -14.34 -1.69
CA ALA A 38 5.59 -14.94 -2.17
C ALA A 38 6.46 -15.47 -1.02
#